data_AF-A0A9E9LYQ0-F1
#
_entry.id   AF-A0A9E9LYQ0-F1
#
_cell.length_a   1.000
_cell.length_b   1.000
_cell.length_c   1.000
_cell.angle_alpha   90.00
_cell.angle_beta   90.00
_cell.angle_gamma   90.00
#
_symmetry.space_group_name_H-M   'P 1'
#
loop_
_entity.id
_entity.type
_entity.pdbx_description
1 polymer ?
#
loop_
_entity_poly.entity_id
_entity_poly.type
_entity_poly.pdbx_seq_one_letter_code
_entity_poly.pdbx_strand_id
1 'polypeptide(L)'
;MPPIIHIQSVLIRRLLMVLLAPFLLILILCMRIGRGIMSGLSEFSELFTAVWRGSEKDPPLLPCPFCGGKGIPHGWRTQGGATGPACDNCGATTWSADTWNTRITLTQEQLKSVQRHDDDAE
;
A
#
# COMPACT_ATOMS: atom_id res chain seq x y z
N MET A 1 -31.75 33.51 -63.20
CA MET A 1 -32.31 32.57 -62.22
C MET A 1 -31.14 31.84 -61.56
N PRO A 2 -30.82 32.10 -60.27
CA PRO A 2 -29.69 31.44 -59.65
C PRO A 2 -30.02 29.94 -59.42
N PRO A 3 -29.04 29.03 -59.56
CA PRO A 3 -29.28 27.60 -59.47
C PRO A 3 -29.64 27.19 -58.03
N ILE A 4 -30.86 26.65 -57.88
CA ILE A 4 -31.52 26.24 -56.61
C ILE A 4 -30.65 25.28 -55.75
N ILE A 5 -29.71 24.59 -56.38
CA ILE A 5 -28.81 23.60 -55.77
C ILE A 5 -27.85 24.23 -54.74
N HIS A 6 -27.49 25.51 -54.91
CA HIS A 6 -26.52 26.18 -54.05
C HIS A 6 -27.09 26.68 -52.72
N ILE A 7 -28.43 26.81 -52.62
CA ILE A 7 -29.12 27.27 -51.41
C ILE A 7 -29.34 26.12 -50.42
N GLN A 8 -29.65 24.93 -50.95
CA GLN A 8 -29.85 23.70 -50.17
C GLN A 8 -28.57 23.30 -49.40
N SER A 9 -27.40 23.41 -50.04
CA SER A 9 -26.11 23.03 -49.42
C SER A 9 -25.70 23.95 -48.26
N VAL A 10 -26.01 25.25 -48.35
CA VAL A 10 -25.71 26.22 -47.28
C VAL A 10 -26.62 25.99 -46.08
N LEU A 11 -27.90 25.70 -46.31
CA LEU A 11 -28.87 25.40 -45.25
C LEU A 11 -28.53 24.09 -44.53
N ILE A 12 -28.20 23.03 -45.28
CA ILE A 12 -27.78 21.73 -44.73
C ILE A 12 -26.50 21.88 -43.91
N ARG A 13 -25.50 22.61 -44.42
CA ARG A 13 -24.23 22.83 -43.70
C ARG A 13 -24.43 23.61 -42.40
N ARG A 14 -25.31 24.62 -42.40
CA ARG A 14 -25.63 25.39 -41.19
C ARG A 14 -26.42 24.55 -40.19
N LEU A 15 -27.38 23.76 -40.64
CA LEU A 15 -28.15 22.84 -39.80
C LEU A 15 -27.23 21.79 -39.15
N LEU A 16 -26.33 21.19 -39.93
CA LEU A 16 -25.35 20.21 -39.47
C LEU A 16 -24.41 20.79 -38.41
N MET A 17 -23.91 22.01 -38.63
CA MET A 17 -23.08 22.72 -37.64
C MET A 17 -23.84 22.98 -36.34
N VAL A 18 -25.10 23.42 -36.42
CA VAL A 18 -25.94 23.69 -35.24
C VAL A 18 -26.27 22.40 -34.47
N LEU A 19 -26.43 21.27 -35.17
CA LEU A 19 -26.66 19.95 -34.56
C LEU A 19 -25.40 19.36 -33.93
N LEU A 20 -24.25 19.46 -34.57
CA LEU A 20 -22.99 18.87 -34.07
C LEU A 20 -22.28 19.73 -33.02
N ALA A 21 -22.46 21.05 -33.05
CA ALA A 21 -21.84 21.97 -32.10
C ALA A 21 -22.11 21.64 -30.62
N PRO A 22 -23.36 21.37 -30.17
CA PRO A 22 -23.61 21.02 -28.76
C PRO A 22 -22.95 19.70 -28.37
N PHE A 23 -22.92 18.71 -29.27
CA PHE A 23 -22.25 17.43 -29.02
C PHE A 23 -20.73 17.60 -28.87
N LEU A 24 -20.11 18.39 -29.74
CA LEU A 24 -18.67 18.69 -29.65
C LEU A 24 -18.34 19.46 -28.37
N LEU A 25 -19.18 20.40 -27.96
CA LEU A 25 -19.00 21.17 -26.74
C LEU A 25 -19.09 20.28 -25.50
N ILE A 26 -20.07 19.38 -25.45
CA ILE A 26 -20.19 18.37 -24.38
C ILE A 26 -18.96 17.46 -24.35
N LEU A 27 -18.49 16.98 -25.51
CA LEU A 27 -17.30 16.12 -25.59
C LEU A 27 -16.04 16.83 -25.06
N ILE A 28 -15.84 18.11 -25.44
CA ILE A 28 -14.71 18.92 -24.97
C ILE A 28 -14.81 19.16 -23.46
N LEU A 29 -15.99 19.46 -22.93
CA LEU A 29 -16.21 19.61 -21.48
C LEU A 29 -15.95 18.30 -20.74
N CYS A 30 -16.45 17.16 -21.24
CA CYS A 30 -16.19 15.85 -20.66
C CYS A 30 -14.70 15.50 -20.65
N MET A 31 -13.97 15.79 -21.74
CA MET A 31 -12.53 15.55 -21.80
C MET A 31 -11.75 16.45 -20.82
N ARG A 32 -12.16 17.72 -20.68
CA ARG A 32 -11.50 18.70 -19.82
C ARG A 32 -11.79 18.46 -18.34
N ILE A 33 -13.03 18.13 -18.00
CA ILE A 33 -13.47 17.78 -16.65
C ILE A 33 -12.93 16.40 -16.26
N GLY A 34 -13.02 15.40 -17.16
CA GLY A 34 -12.51 14.05 -16.91
C GLY A 34 -11.03 14.03 -16.59
N ARG A 35 -10.21 14.81 -17.31
CA ARG A 35 -8.78 14.94 -17.02
C ARG A 35 -8.50 15.56 -15.65
N GLY A 36 -9.32 16.53 -15.21
CA GLY A 36 -9.19 17.14 -13.88
C GLY A 36 -9.65 16.22 -12.74
N ILE A 37 -10.78 15.51 -12.94
CA ILE A 37 -11.31 14.54 -11.97
C ILE A 37 -10.34 13.38 -11.77
N MET A 38 -9.69 12.91 -12.83
CA MET A 38 -8.76 11.77 -12.75
C MET A 38 -7.53 12.10 -11.89
N SER A 39 -7.00 13.33 -11.97
CA SER A 39 -5.91 13.81 -11.10
C SER A 39 -6.36 14.04 -9.66
N GLY A 40 -7.55 14.60 -9.44
CA GLY A 40 -8.07 14.80 -8.08
C GLY A 40 -8.39 13.48 -7.36
N LEU A 41 -8.89 12.49 -8.09
CA LEU A 41 -9.21 11.17 -7.53
C LEU A 41 -7.95 10.36 -7.19
N SER A 42 -6.84 10.51 -7.94
CA SER A 42 -5.59 9.82 -7.58
C SER A 42 -5.03 10.34 -6.25
N GLU A 43 -4.99 11.66 -6.06
CA GLU A 43 -4.52 12.26 -4.80
C GLU A 43 -5.45 11.92 -3.63
N PHE A 44 -6.77 11.97 -3.87
CA PHE A 44 -7.75 11.56 -2.87
C PHE A 44 -7.62 10.07 -2.51
N SER A 45 -7.32 9.19 -3.47
CA SER A 45 -7.18 7.76 -3.22
C SER A 45 -6.02 7.43 -2.29
N GLU A 46 -4.89 8.13 -2.40
CA GLU A 46 -3.75 7.94 -1.50
C GLU A 46 -4.08 8.44 -0.09
N LEU A 47 -4.70 9.62 0.02
CA LEU A 47 -5.11 10.18 1.31
C LEU A 47 -6.19 9.33 1.98
N PHE A 48 -7.15 8.86 1.20
CA PHE A 48 -8.22 7.98 1.65
C PHE A 48 -7.65 6.65 2.10
N THR A 49 -6.71 6.07 1.35
CA THR A 49 -6.01 4.84 1.76
C THR A 49 -5.25 5.08 3.06
N ALA A 50 -4.52 6.19 3.21
CA ALA A 50 -3.80 6.47 4.45
C ALA A 50 -4.73 6.66 5.66
N VAL A 51 -5.89 7.30 5.49
CA VAL A 51 -6.87 7.54 6.57
C VAL A 51 -7.69 6.29 6.91
N TRP A 52 -8.08 5.51 5.89
CA TRP A 52 -8.98 4.36 6.03
C TRP A 52 -8.30 3.01 6.06
N ARG A 53 -6.97 2.93 5.87
CA ARG A 53 -6.17 1.74 6.21
C ARG A 53 -6.12 1.63 7.72
N GLY A 54 -7.27 1.23 8.28
CA GLY A 54 -7.48 1.03 9.69
C GLY A 54 -6.42 0.11 10.27
N SER A 55 -5.94 0.48 11.46
CA SER A 55 -4.95 -0.20 12.30
C SER A 55 -4.66 -1.63 11.83
N GLU A 56 -3.61 -1.78 11.03
CA GLU A 56 -3.10 -3.07 10.60
C GLU A 56 -2.81 -3.85 11.89
N LYS A 57 -3.57 -4.93 12.15
CA LYS A 57 -3.32 -5.77 13.32
C LYS A 57 -1.97 -6.41 13.09
N ASP A 58 -1.03 -6.12 13.99
CA ASP A 58 0.31 -6.66 13.91
C ASP A 58 0.28 -8.18 13.70
N PRO A 59 1.15 -8.71 12.83
CA PRO A 59 1.18 -10.13 12.57
C PRO A 59 1.46 -10.90 13.88
N PRO A 60 0.79 -12.04 14.11
CA PRO A 60 1.04 -12.86 15.28
C PRO A 60 2.48 -13.37 15.26
N LEU A 61 3.18 -13.21 16.38
CA LEU A 61 4.59 -13.62 16.54
C LEU A 61 4.69 -14.96 17.26
N LEU A 62 5.59 -15.81 16.74
CA LEU A 62 5.99 -17.05 17.41
C LEU A 62 6.70 -16.78 18.76
N PRO A 63 6.63 -17.70 19.74
CA PRO A 63 7.28 -17.55 21.04
C PRO A 63 8.81 -17.49 20.92
N CYS A 64 9.45 -16.65 21.73
CA CYS A 64 10.89 -16.35 21.67
C CYS A 64 11.73 -17.64 21.60
N PRO A 65 12.73 -17.73 20.69
CA PRO A 65 13.49 -18.96 20.51
C PRO A 65 14.43 -19.26 21.69
N PHE A 66 14.91 -18.23 22.39
CA PHE A 66 15.88 -18.38 23.48
C PHE A 66 15.23 -18.81 24.80
N CYS A 67 14.13 -18.14 25.20
CA CYS A 67 13.50 -18.34 26.50
C CYS A 67 12.06 -18.88 26.44
N GLY A 68 11.48 -19.03 25.24
CA GLY A 68 10.07 -19.40 25.08
C GLY A 68 9.05 -18.31 25.45
N GLY A 69 9.51 -17.13 25.87
CA GLY A 69 8.65 -16.01 26.28
C GLY A 69 7.84 -15.41 25.12
N LYS A 70 6.88 -14.52 25.46
CA LYS A 70 6.01 -13.87 24.48
C LYS A 70 6.81 -12.87 23.62
N GLY A 71 6.57 -12.88 22.31
CA GLY A 71 7.08 -11.86 21.39
C GLY A 71 6.10 -10.69 21.27
N ILE A 72 6.59 -9.47 21.40
CA ILE A 72 5.84 -8.22 21.28
C ILE A 72 6.22 -7.57 19.93
N PRO A 73 5.27 -7.28 19.01
CA PRO A 73 5.57 -6.76 17.67
C PRO A 73 6.29 -5.42 17.63
N HIS A 74 5.97 -4.51 18.57
CA HIS A 74 6.62 -3.22 18.73
C HIS A 74 7.39 -3.16 20.06
N GLY A 75 8.14 -4.22 20.36
CA GLY A 75 8.84 -4.36 21.63
C GLY A 75 10.02 -3.40 21.81
N TRP A 76 10.55 -2.83 20.72
CA TRP A 76 11.61 -1.81 20.79
C TRP A 76 11.39 -0.71 19.73
N ARG A 77 11.97 0.47 19.99
CA ARG A 77 11.84 1.65 19.12
C ARG A 77 13.11 2.50 19.14
N THR A 78 13.54 2.98 17.97
CA THR A 78 14.65 3.95 17.83
C THR A 78 14.13 5.38 17.86
N GLN A 79 15.03 6.35 18.11
CA GLN A 79 14.72 7.78 17.97
C GLN A 79 14.34 8.17 16.53
N GLY A 80 14.74 7.39 15.52
CA GLY A 80 14.38 7.59 14.12
C GLY A 80 13.00 7.03 13.73
N GLY A 81 12.23 6.51 14.67
CA GLY A 81 10.88 5.99 14.43
C GLY A 81 10.81 4.56 13.93
N ALA A 82 11.95 3.88 13.73
CA ALA A 82 11.96 2.45 13.45
C ALA A 82 11.54 1.66 14.70
N THR A 83 10.71 0.63 14.51
CA THR A 83 10.26 -0.27 15.57
C THR A 83 10.39 -1.71 15.10
N GLY A 84 10.54 -2.65 16.03
CA GLY A 84 10.51 -4.06 15.68
C GLY A 84 10.15 -4.98 16.84
N PRO A 85 10.12 -6.29 16.58
CA PRO A 85 9.73 -7.26 17.59
C PRO A 85 10.78 -7.39 18.70
N ALA A 86 10.31 -7.53 19.94
CA ALA A 86 11.17 -7.91 21.08
C ALA A 86 10.53 -8.98 21.96
N CYS A 87 11.35 -9.75 22.67
CA CYS A 87 10.89 -10.62 23.74
C CYS A 87 10.78 -9.84 25.06
N ASP A 88 9.65 -10.00 25.75
CA ASP A 88 9.40 -9.45 27.10
C ASP A 88 10.39 -9.99 28.14
N ASN A 89 10.76 -11.27 28.04
CA ASN A 89 11.45 -11.97 29.11
C ASN A 89 12.99 -11.90 29.02
N CYS A 90 13.55 -12.01 27.81
CA CYS A 90 15.01 -12.03 27.61
C CYS A 90 15.56 -10.85 26.79
N GLY A 91 14.70 -9.94 26.33
CA GLY A 91 15.12 -8.77 25.57
C GLY A 91 15.65 -9.05 24.16
N ALA A 92 15.49 -10.27 23.63
CA ALA A 92 15.88 -10.58 22.25
C ALA A 92 15.07 -9.73 21.27
N THR A 93 15.75 -9.04 20.35
CA THR A 93 15.14 -8.12 19.37
C THR A 93 15.41 -8.56 17.93
N THR A 94 14.52 -8.19 17.01
CA THR A 94 14.79 -8.28 15.57
C THR A 94 14.24 -7.07 14.81
N TRP A 95 14.61 -6.95 13.54
CA TRP A 95 14.19 -5.86 12.65
C TRP A 95 12.80 -6.03 12.04
N SER A 96 12.28 -7.26 11.92
CA SER A 96 10.96 -7.51 11.31
C SER A 96 10.24 -8.72 11.89
N ALA A 97 8.90 -8.72 11.80
CA ALA A 97 8.11 -9.89 12.19
C ALA A 97 8.41 -11.12 11.32
N ASP A 98 8.82 -10.95 10.07
CA ASP A 98 9.20 -12.06 9.19
C ASP A 98 10.50 -12.73 9.65
N THR A 99 11.52 -11.94 9.97
CA THR A 99 12.79 -12.48 10.51
C THR A 99 12.58 -13.11 11.87
N TRP A 100 11.63 -12.60 12.66
CA TRP A 100 11.15 -13.32 13.83
C TRP A 100 10.59 -14.66 13.35
N ASN A 101 9.51 -14.70 12.59
CA ASN A 101 8.74 -15.92 12.37
C ASN A 101 9.42 -16.99 11.49
N THR A 102 10.41 -16.64 10.69
CA THR A 102 11.16 -17.58 9.83
C THR A 102 12.41 -18.18 10.49
N ARG A 103 12.68 -17.81 11.74
CA ARG A 103 13.86 -18.32 12.48
C ARG A 103 13.79 -19.82 12.72
N ILE A 104 14.94 -20.49 12.64
CA ILE A 104 15.11 -21.87 13.09
C ILE A 104 14.98 -21.88 14.61
N THR A 105 13.99 -22.60 15.14
CA THR A 105 13.83 -22.77 16.58
C THR A 105 14.88 -23.76 17.07
N LEU A 106 15.93 -23.26 17.72
CA LEU A 106 16.82 -24.12 18.49
C LEU A 106 16.04 -24.61 19.71
N THR A 107 15.80 -25.91 19.78
CA THR A 107 15.19 -26.53 20.96
C THR A 107 16.13 -26.39 22.16
N GLN A 108 15.58 -26.28 23.37
CA GLN A 108 16.35 -26.16 24.63
C GLN A 108 17.37 -27.30 24.83
N GLU A 109 17.05 -28.49 24.30
CA GLU A 109 17.97 -29.64 24.21
C GLU A 109 19.27 -29.28 23.47
N GLN A 110 19.16 -28.56 22.35
CA GLN A 110 20.31 -28.17 21.52
C GLN A 110 21.15 -27.10 22.19
N LEU A 111 20.55 -26.15 22.92
CA LEU A 111 21.31 -25.18 23.70
C LEU A 111 22.10 -25.87 24.84
N LYS A 112 21.47 -26.80 25.56
CA LYS A 112 22.13 -27.56 26.63
C LYS A 112 23.22 -28.49 26.14
N SER A 113 23.15 -29.00 24.90
CA SER A 113 24.22 -29.83 24.34
C SER A 113 25.43 -29.02 23.90
N VAL A 114 25.23 -27.78 23.45
CA VAL A 114 26.35 -26.86 23.13
C VAL A 114 27.04 -26.43 24.42
N GLN A 115 26.27 -26.01 25.44
CA GLN A 115 26.83 -25.58 26.72
C GLN A 115 27.67 -26.67 27.40
N ARG A 116 27.19 -27.93 27.40
CA ARG A 116 27.94 -29.07 27.97
C ARG A 116 29.27 -29.34 27.27
N HIS A 117 29.35 -29.06 25.97
CA HIS A 117 30.57 -29.33 25.21
C HIS A 117 31.68 -28.31 25.52
N ASP A 118 31.31 -27.10 25.94
CA ASP A 118 32.27 -26.07 26.33
C ASP A 118 32.77 -26.27 27.78
N ASP A 119 31.91 -26.80 28.68
CA ASP A 119 32.28 -27.08 30.08
C ASP A 119 33.27 -28.28 30.22
N ASP A 120 33.33 -29.18 29.22
CA ASP A 120 34.25 -30.34 29.19
C ASP A 120 35.64 -29.99 28.59
N ALA A 121 35.83 -28.76 28.11
CA ALA A 121 37.06 -28.30 27.44
C ALA A 121 38.00 -27.46 28.35
N GLU A 122 37.65 -27.30 29.63
CA GLU A 122 38.45 -26.62 30.67
C GLU A 122 38.93 -27.62 31.75
#